data_AF-G8LVX6-F1
#
_entry.id   AF-G8LVX6-F1
#
_cell.length_a   1.000
_cell.length_b   1.000
_cell.length_c   1.000
_cell.angle_alpha   90.00
_cell.angle_beta   90.00
_cell.angle_gamma   90.00
#
_symmetry.space_group_name_H-M   'P 1'
#
loop_
_entity.id
_entity.type
_entity.pdbx_description
1 polymer ?
#
loop_
_entity_poly.entity_id
_entity_poly.type
_entity_poly.pdbx_seq_one_letter_code
_entity_poly.pdbx_strand_id
1 'polypeptide(L)'
;MAMGSTGTVNMTPEMLRNALSVIEEYRANTNNLHTQLSETISTLLSTSFSGSAADGFKYFYDNSIEPAIGEGLTKLLDTLKQIVEETLKAIPDVGGLDDQLGEGNRQQ
;
A
#
# COMPACT_ATOMS: atom_id res chain seq x y z
N MET A 1 32.88 -12.40 -12.18
CA MET A 1 31.48 -11.95 -12.03
C MET A 1 30.86 -12.74 -10.89
N ALA A 2 30.78 -12.18 -9.69
CA ALA A 2 30.11 -12.83 -8.57
C ALA A 2 28.60 -12.69 -8.81
N MET A 3 27.98 -13.73 -9.38
CA MET A 3 26.52 -13.86 -9.27
C MET A 3 26.25 -14.12 -7.79
N GLY A 4 25.73 -13.10 -7.09
CA GLY A 4 25.19 -13.27 -5.76
C GLY A 4 24.18 -14.41 -5.79
N SER A 5 24.22 -15.28 -4.79
CA SER A 5 23.22 -16.34 -4.62
C SER A 5 21.85 -15.68 -4.51
N THR A 6 21.09 -15.65 -5.60
CA THR A 6 19.71 -15.19 -5.57
C THR A 6 18.89 -16.25 -4.84
N GLY A 7 18.63 -16.04 -3.54
CA GLY A 7 17.66 -16.83 -2.80
C GLY A 7 16.29 -16.64 -3.43
N THR A 8 15.64 -17.72 -3.84
CA THR A 8 14.25 -17.66 -4.30
C THR A 8 13.34 -17.53 -3.08
N VAL A 9 12.54 -16.47 -3.02
CA VAL A 9 11.53 -16.31 -1.97
C VAL A 9 10.30 -17.12 -2.39
N ASN A 10 10.00 -18.19 -1.66
CA ASN A 10 8.80 -18.99 -1.89
C ASN A 10 7.60 -18.28 -1.26
N MET A 11 6.79 -17.58 -2.07
CA MET A 11 5.54 -16.97 -1.64
C MET A 11 4.36 -17.81 -2.12
N THR A 12 3.45 -18.14 -1.21
CA THR A 12 2.21 -18.83 -1.59
C THR A 12 1.13 -17.82 -2.00
N PRO A 13 0.14 -18.22 -2.83
CA PRO A 13 -1.04 -17.40 -3.08
C PRO A 13 -1.76 -16.94 -1.81
N GLU A 14 -1.76 -17.78 -0.76
CA GLU A 14 -2.37 -17.45 0.53
C GLU A 14 -1.63 -16.32 1.26
N MET A 15 -0.28 -16.32 1.25
CA MET A 15 0.51 -15.23 1.82
C MET A 15 0.23 -13.89 1.13
N LEU A 16 0.09 -13.89 -0.20
CA LEU A 16 -0.23 -12.68 -0.97
C LEU A 16 -1.66 -12.20 -0.73
N ARG A 17 -2.63 -13.11 -0.61
CA ARG A 17 -4.02 -12.77 -0.24
C ARG A 17 -4.10 -12.16 1.16
N ASN A 18 -3.33 -12.69 2.11
CA ASN A 18 -3.21 -12.10 3.45
C ASN A 18 -2.59 -10.69 3.38
N ALA A 19 -1.50 -10.52 2.61
CA ALA A 19 -0.90 -9.22 2.40
C ALA A 19 -1.89 -8.19 1.83
N LEU A 20 -2.75 -8.58 0.87
CA LEU A 20 -3.83 -7.72 0.36
C LEU A 20 -4.81 -7.31 1.47
N SER A 21 -5.23 -8.26 2.31
CA SER A 21 -6.13 -7.97 3.44
C SER A 21 -5.51 -6.97 4.41
N VAL A 22 -4.24 -7.14 4.75
CA VAL A 22 -3.50 -6.25 5.65
C VAL A 22 -3.36 -4.85 5.04
N ILE A 23 -3.06 -4.74 3.74
CA ILE A 23 -2.98 -3.44 3.05
C ILE A 23 -4.31 -2.69 3.12
N GLU A 24 -5.44 -3.37 2.92
CA GLU A 24 -6.76 -2.75 3.03
C GLU A 24 -7.10 -2.33 4.48
N GLU A 25 -6.72 -3.11 5.47
CA GLU A 25 -6.87 -2.74 6.89
C GLU A 25 -6.06 -1.48 7.22
N TYR A 26 -4.80 -1.43 6.79
CA TYR A 26 -3.95 -0.24 6.95
C TYR A 26 -4.56 0.98 6.26
N ARG A 27 -5.09 0.83 5.04
CA ARG A 27 -5.76 1.91 4.32
C ARG A 27 -6.95 2.46 5.11
N ALA A 28 -7.80 1.58 5.63
CA ALA A 28 -8.95 2.01 6.42
C ALA A 28 -8.52 2.77 7.69
N ASN A 29 -7.53 2.25 8.41
CA ASN A 29 -7.01 2.87 9.63
C ASN A 29 -6.36 4.23 9.35
N THR A 30 -5.54 4.34 8.31
CA THR A 30 -4.93 5.60 7.88
C THR A 30 -5.97 6.64 7.51
N ASN A 31 -6.99 6.28 6.73
CA ASN A 31 -8.04 7.21 6.33
C ASN A 31 -8.84 7.73 7.53
N ASN A 32 -9.11 6.86 8.51
CA ASN A 32 -9.78 7.24 9.75
C ASN A 32 -8.93 8.24 10.56
N LEU A 33 -7.64 7.95 10.74
CA LEU A 33 -6.72 8.84 11.47
C LEU A 33 -6.53 10.18 10.76
N HIS A 34 -6.44 10.17 9.44
CA HIS A 34 -6.35 11.36 8.61
C HIS A 34 -7.60 12.24 8.76
N THR A 35 -8.78 11.64 8.70
CA THR A 35 -10.06 12.34 8.93
C THR A 35 -10.10 12.98 10.32
N GLN A 36 -9.75 12.23 11.37
CA GLN A 36 -9.71 12.74 12.75
C GLN A 36 -8.73 13.91 12.91
N LEU A 37 -7.57 13.84 12.26
CA LEU A 37 -6.59 14.92 12.29
C LEU A 37 -7.13 16.18 11.61
N SER A 38 -7.71 16.04 10.42
CA SER A 38 -8.35 17.14 9.68
C SER A 38 -9.44 17.83 10.51
N GLU A 39 -10.31 17.05 11.14
CA GLU A 39 -11.37 17.57 12.03
C GLU A 39 -10.79 18.30 13.25
N THR A 40 -9.75 17.72 13.87
CA THR A 40 -9.07 18.32 15.03
C THR A 40 -8.46 19.67 14.65
N ILE A 41 -7.79 19.76 13.50
CA ILE A 41 -7.17 21.00 13.03
C ILE A 41 -8.23 22.04 12.67
N SER A 42 -9.30 21.64 11.97
CA SER A 42 -10.41 22.54 11.66
C SER A 42 -11.06 23.10 12.92
N THR A 43 -11.25 22.27 13.94
CA THR A 43 -11.80 22.68 15.24
C THR A 43 -10.85 23.62 15.98
N LEU A 44 -9.55 23.31 16.01
CA LEU A 44 -8.53 24.13 16.67
C LEU A 44 -8.46 25.54 16.07
N LEU A 45 -8.41 25.62 14.74
CA LEU A 45 -8.29 26.87 13.98
C LEU A 45 -9.57 27.73 14.01
N SER A 46 -10.73 27.11 14.23
CA SER A 46 -12.01 27.84 14.30
C SER A 46 -12.38 28.34 15.69
N THR A 47 -11.72 27.84 16.76
CA THR A 47 -12.11 28.14 18.15
C THR A 47 -11.07 28.91 18.92
N SER A 48 -9.89 28.32 19.12
CA SER A 48 -8.98 28.71 20.21
C SER A 48 -7.61 29.14 19.71
N PHE A 49 -7.29 28.88 18.44
CA PHE A 49 -6.01 29.22 17.83
C PHE A 49 -6.21 30.15 16.64
N SER A 50 -5.78 31.40 16.76
CA SER A 50 -5.96 32.44 15.75
C SER A 50 -4.76 33.40 15.67
N GLY A 51 -4.74 34.25 14.64
CA GLY A 51 -3.65 35.18 14.35
C GLY A 51 -2.54 34.56 13.51
N SER A 52 -1.43 35.28 13.32
CA SER A 52 -0.39 34.90 12.34
C SER A 52 0.26 33.53 12.59
N ALA A 53 0.29 33.07 13.85
CA ALA A 53 0.78 31.73 14.18
C ALA A 53 -0.18 30.63 13.68
N ALA A 54 -1.49 30.87 13.75
CA ALA A 54 -2.51 29.96 13.23
C ALA A 54 -2.48 29.88 11.71
N ASP A 55 -2.28 31.02 11.03
CA ASP A 55 -2.12 31.06 9.57
C ASP A 55 -0.87 30.28 9.13
N GLY A 56 0.26 30.47 9.84
CA GLY A 56 1.50 29.73 9.57
C GLY A 56 1.37 28.23 9.80
N PHE A 57 0.67 27.82 10.86
CA PHE A 57 0.38 26.41 11.11
C PHE A 57 -0.54 25.81 10.05
N LYS A 58 -1.60 26.52 9.65
CA LYS A 58 -2.49 26.09 8.57
C LYS A 58 -1.71 25.91 7.27
N TYR A 59 -0.87 26.88 6.93
CA TYR A 59 0.00 26.78 5.75
C TYR A 59 0.91 25.54 5.82
N PHE A 60 1.55 25.29 6.96
CA PHE A 60 2.38 24.11 7.15
C PHE A 60 1.57 22.81 6.99
N TYR A 61 0.38 22.73 7.61
CA TYR A 61 -0.50 21.58 7.49
C TYR A 61 -0.88 21.31 6.03
N ASP A 62 -1.43 22.32 5.34
CA ASP A 62 -1.93 22.19 3.96
C ASP A 62 -0.82 21.84 2.96
N ASN A 63 0.41 22.34 3.17
CA ASN A 63 1.50 22.20 2.20
C ASN A 63 2.51 21.09 2.52
N SER A 64 2.56 20.60 3.76
CA SER A 64 3.54 19.60 4.19
C SER A 64 2.91 18.33 4.72
N ILE A 65 1.90 18.45 5.58
CA ILE A 65 1.28 17.31 6.25
C ILE A 65 0.27 16.65 5.33
N GLU A 66 -0.73 17.40 4.86
CA GLU A 66 -1.81 16.89 4.02
C GLU A 66 -1.31 16.15 2.77
N PRO A 67 -0.34 16.69 1.99
CA PRO A 67 0.17 15.98 0.83
C PRO A 67 0.94 14.69 1.17
N ALA A 68 1.61 14.65 2.32
CA ALA A 68 2.39 13.50 2.74
C ALA A 68 1.50 12.35 3.22
N ILE A 69 0.53 12.63 4.09
CA ILE A 69 -0.28 11.60 4.75
C ILE A 69 -1.61 11.32 4.04
N GLY A 70 -2.14 12.27 3.27
CA GLY A 70 -3.31 12.06 2.42
C GLY A 70 -2.92 11.39 1.12
N GLU A 71 -2.48 12.19 0.14
CA GLU A 71 -2.15 11.70 -1.21
C GLU A 71 -0.95 10.76 -1.22
N GLY A 72 0.14 11.11 -0.53
CA GLY A 72 1.38 10.35 -0.55
C GLY A 72 1.22 8.94 0.01
N LEU A 73 0.63 8.81 1.20
CA LEU A 73 0.40 7.51 1.82
C LEU A 73 -0.63 6.67 1.05
N THR A 74 -1.67 7.30 0.49
CA THR A 74 -2.62 6.60 -0.40
C THR A 74 -1.92 5.99 -1.61
N LYS A 75 -1.09 6.77 -2.31
CA LYS A 75 -0.32 6.28 -3.47
C LYS A 75 0.66 5.16 -3.11
N LEU A 76 1.28 5.25 -1.93
CA LEU A 76 2.18 4.19 -1.45
C LEU A 76 1.40 2.88 -1.24
N LEU A 77 0.25 2.93 -0.59
CA LEU A 77 -0.60 1.76 -0.36
C LEU A 77 -1.15 1.19 -1.68
N ASP A 78 -1.51 2.05 -2.63
CA ASP A 78 -1.92 1.63 -3.99
C ASP A 78 -0.79 0.89 -4.71
N THR A 79 0.43 1.42 -4.63
CA THR A 79 1.61 0.81 -5.24
C THR A 79 1.90 -0.56 -4.62
N LEU A 80 1.84 -0.66 -3.28
CA LEU A 80 2.03 -1.92 -2.56
C LEU A 80 0.96 -2.94 -2.96
N LYS A 81 -0.30 -2.52 -3.04
CA LYS A 81 -1.39 -3.38 -3.50
C LYS A 81 -1.13 -3.89 -4.91
N GLN A 82 -0.77 -3.00 -5.84
CA GLN A 82 -0.49 -3.35 -7.23
C GLN A 82 0.66 -4.38 -7.32
N ILE A 83 1.76 -4.19 -6.58
CA ILE A 83 2.87 -5.15 -6.53
C ILE A 83 2.38 -6.53 -6.09
N VAL A 84 1.57 -6.59 -5.02
CA VAL A 84 1.04 -7.86 -4.49
C VAL A 84 0.08 -8.52 -5.49
N GLU A 85 -0.81 -7.75 -6.13
CA GLU A 85 -1.73 -8.25 -7.15
C GLU A 85 -1.01 -8.78 -8.38
N GLU A 86 0.00 -8.06 -8.88
CA GLU A 86 0.81 -8.49 -10.03
C GLU A 86 1.64 -9.73 -9.70
N THR A 87 2.20 -9.80 -8.48
CA THR A 87 2.90 -11.00 -8.00
C THR A 87 1.96 -12.19 -7.92
N LEU A 88 0.74 -12.00 -7.41
CA LEU A 88 -0.27 -13.07 -7.32
C LEU A 88 -0.68 -13.58 -8.70
N LYS A 89 -0.87 -12.68 -9.67
CA LYS A 89 -1.19 -13.03 -11.07
C LYS A 89 -0.06 -13.81 -11.76
N ALA A 90 1.18 -13.60 -11.35
CA ALA A 90 2.33 -14.32 -11.89
C ALA A 90 2.48 -15.74 -11.32
N ILE A 91 1.78 -16.07 -10.22
CA ILE A 91 1.75 -17.45 -9.70
C ILE A 91 0.79 -18.27 -10.57
N PRO A 92 1.23 -19.42 -11.14
CA PRO A 92 0.36 -20.30 -11.90
C PRO A 92 -0.81 -20.79 -11.05
N ASP A 93 -2.03 -20.62 -11.55
CA ASP A 93 -3.24 -21.03 -10.85
C ASP A 93 -3.38 -22.55 -10.97
N VAL A 94 -2.99 -23.30 -9.94
CA VAL A 94 -3.25 -24.73 -9.66
C VAL A 94 -2.96 -25.79 -10.75
N GLY A 95 -2.52 -25.44 -11.95
CA GLY A 95 -1.83 -26.34 -12.86
C GLY A 95 -0.34 -26.16 -12.62
N GLY A 96 0.28 -27.08 -11.91
CA GLY A 96 1.73 -27.02 -11.67
C GLY A 96 2.45 -26.96 -13.02
N LEU A 97 3.63 -26.31 -13.03
CA LEU A 97 4.53 -26.39 -14.19
C LEU A 97 4.71 -27.86 -14.63
N ASP A 98 4.68 -28.79 -13.69
CA ASP A 98 4.72 -30.24 -13.92
C ASP A 98 3.53 -30.77 -14.75
N ASP A 99 2.29 -30.35 -14.46
CA ASP A 99 1.10 -30.76 -15.22
C ASP A 99 1.11 -30.17 -16.63
N GLN A 100 1.51 -28.91 -16.75
CA GLN A 100 1.63 -28.20 -18.03
C GLN A 100 2.74 -28.79 -18.91
N LEU A 101 3.90 -29.12 -18.31
CA LEU A 101 4.98 -29.84 -18.98
C LEU A 101 4.56 -31.27 -19.34
N GLY A 102 3.79 -31.93 -18.47
CA GLY A 102 3.24 -33.26 -18.71
C GLY A 102 2.28 -33.29 -19.90
N GLU A 103 1.39 -32.31 -20.04
CA GLU A 103 0.53 -32.17 -21.21
C GLU A 103 1.33 -31.85 -22.48
N GLY A 104 2.26 -30.91 -22.42
CA GLY A 104 3.11 -30.55 -23.56
C GLY A 104 3.97 -31.71 -24.07
N ASN A 105 4.50 -32.54 -23.18
CA ASN A 105 5.29 -33.72 -23.54
C ASN A 105 4.44 -34.87 -24.11
N ARG A 106 3.14 -34.93 -23.82
CA ARG A 106 2.21 -35.93 -24.38
C ARG A 106 1.69 -35.57 -25.78
N GLN A 107 1.95 -34.36 -26.26
CA GLN A 107 1.51 -33.85 -27.56
C GLN A 107 2.62 -33.88 -28.64
N GLN A 108 3.80 -34.45 -28.33
CA GLN A 108 4.88 -34.75 -29.29
C GLN A 108 4.89 -36.24 -29.64
#